data_AF-A0A7J7P710-F1
#
_entry.id   AF-A0A7J7P710-F1
#
_cell.length_a   1.000
_cell.length_b   1.000
_cell.length_c   1.000
_cell.angle_alpha   90.00
_cell.angle_beta   90.00
_cell.angle_gamma   90.00
#
_symmetry.space_group_name_H-M   'P 1'
#
loop_
_entity.id
_entity.type
_entity.pdbx_description
1 polymer ?
#
loop_
_entity_poly.entity_id
_entity_poly.type
_entity_poly.pdbx_seq_one_letter_code
_entity_poly.pdbx_strand_id
1 'polypeptide(L)'
;MTENSSKGLKYTCKATITKVFSDYGWYYLLCQFCRKKVESLDSKYKCNSCNSTTTNPTPRFRLQLQVDDLTGTTFERETQILLPHSVQELINIELKVNSIIYLCHT
;
A
#
# COMPACT_ATOMS: atom_id res chain seq x y z
N MET A 1 31.29 -20.09 -26.00
CA MET A 1 30.87 -19.27 -24.84
C MET A 1 29.38 -19.50 -24.67
N THR A 2 28.99 -20.38 -23.75
CA THR A 2 27.59 -20.71 -23.49
C THR A 2 27.01 -19.69 -22.51
N GLU A 3 26.09 -18.85 -23.00
CA GLU A 3 25.30 -17.94 -22.17
C GLU A 3 24.37 -18.76 -21.28
N ASN A 4 24.74 -18.89 -20.02
CA ASN A 4 23.92 -19.54 -19.02
C ASN A 4 22.84 -18.55 -18.58
N SER A 5 21.74 -18.47 -19.34
CA SER A 5 20.56 -17.70 -18.97
C SER A 5 19.90 -18.39 -17.78
N SER A 6 20.24 -17.96 -16.56
CA SER A 6 19.59 -18.39 -15.33
C SER A 6 18.13 -17.92 -15.35
N LYS A 7 17.23 -18.78 -15.86
CA LYS A 7 15.78 -18.61 -15.76
C LYS A 7 15.40 -18.53 -14.27
N GLY A 8 14.79 -17.43 -13.85
CA GLY A 8 14.30 -17.28 -12.48
C GLY A 8 13.26 -18.33 -12.13
N LEU A 9 13.46 -19.02 -11.01
CA LEU A 9 12.51 -19.99 -10.46
C LEU A 9 11.35 -19.25 -9.79
N LYS A 10 10.12 -19.71 -10.02
CA LYS A 10 8.91 -19.17 -9.38
C LYS A 10 8.21 -20.28 -8.61
N TYR A 11 7.78 -19.96 -7.40
CA TYR A 11 7.10 -20.87 -6.50
C TYR A 11 5.84 -20.20 -5.95
N THR A 12 4.85 -21.02 -5.57
CA THR A 12 3.63 -20.57 -4.90
C THR A 12 3.46 -21.42 -3.64
N CYS A 13 3.20 -20.78 -2.51
CA CYS A 13 2.91 -21.47 -1.25
C CYS A 13 1.60 -20.95 -0.64
N LYS A 14 1.09 -21.71 0.32
CA LYS A 14 -0.02 -21.29 1.18
C LYS A 14 0.57 -20.93 2.55
N ALA A 15 0.39 -19.67 2.95
CA ALA A 15 0.80 -19.16 4.24
C ALA A 15 -0.35 -18.39 4.89
N THR A 16 -0.22 -18.12 6.20
CA THR A 16 -1.20 -17.36 6.99
C THR A 16 -0.60 -16.01 7.32
N ILE A 17 -1.35 -14.93 7.11
CA ILE A 17 -0.96 -13.60 7.59
C ILE A 17 -1.14 -13.58 9.11
N THR A 18 -0.04 -13.45 9.85
CA THR A 18 -0.06 -13.44 11.33
C THR A 18 0.10 -12.04 11.90
N LYS A 19 0.61 -11.09 11.11
CA LYS A 19 0.68 -9.67 11.50
C LYS A 19 0.58 -8.74 10.30
N VAL A 20 -0.12 -7.62 10.49
CA VAL A 20 -0.18 -6.50 9.55
C VAL A 20 0.50 -5.30 10.21
N PHE A 21 1.54 -4.75 9.60
CA PHE A 21 2.24 -3.58 10.10
C PHE A 21 1.75 -2.32 9.38
N SER A 22 1.33 -1.32 10.14
CA SER A 22 0.82 -0.03 9.65
C SER A 22 1.62 1.18 10.14
N ASP A 23 2.68 0.98 10.94
CA ASP A 23 3.45 2.03 11.62
C ASP A 23 4.07 3.07 10.66
N TYR A 24 4.31 2.69 9.41
CA TYR A 24 4.85 3.55 8.35
C TYR A 24 3.79 4.09 7.38
N GLY A 25 2.51 3.99 7.75
CA GLY A 25 1.36 4.29 6.90
C GLY A 25 0.96 3.09 6.05
N TRP A 26 -0.33 2.75 6.08
CA TRP A 26 -0.91 1.58 5.44
C TRP A 26 -1.29 1.79 3.96
N TYR A 27 -1.16 3.03 3.47
CA TYR A 27 -1.34 3.37 2.06
C TYR A 27 -0.36 4.47 1.60
N TYR A 28 -0.28 4.65 0.29
CA TYR A 28 0.40 5.78 -0.34
C TYR A 28 -0.40 6.27 -1.55
N LEU A 29 -0.11 7.49 -1.97
CA LEU A 29 -0.82 8.18 -3.03
C LEU A 29 -0.01 8.13 -4.32
N LEU A 30 -0.68 7.85 -5.43
CA LEU A 30 -0.12 7.77 -6.77
C LEU A 30 -0.62 8.89 -7.68
N CYS A 31 0.21 9.28 -8.63
CA CYS A 31 -0.19 10.10 -9.75
C CYS A 31 -1.15 9.31 -10.65
N GLN A 32 -2.27 9.92 -11.04
CA GLN A 32 -3.26 9.28 -11.91
C GLN A 32 -2.71 8.94 -13.30
N PHE A 33 -1.69 9.68 -13.76
CA PHE A 33 -1.11 9.52 -15.09
C PHE A 33 0.05 8.50 -15.12
N CYS A 34 1.12 8.75 -14.36
CA CYS A 34 2.32 7.90 -14.41
C CYS A 34 2.34 6.79 -13.35
N ARG A 35 1.33 6.73 -12.47
CA ARG A 35 1.22 5.74 -11.38
C ARG A 35 2.41 5.70 -10.41
N LYS A 36 3.26 6.73 -10.41
CA LYS A 36 4.35 6.90 -9.43
C LYS A 36 3.86 7.63 -8.20
N LYS A 37 4.53 7.39 -7.07
CA LYS A 37 4.22 8.02 -5.78
C LYS A 37 4.22 9.55 -5.92
N VAL A 38 3.23 10.20 -5.33
CA VAL A 38 3.17 11.66 -5.18
C VAL A 38 3.53 12.06 -3.75
N GLU A 39 4.00 13.29 -3.61
CA GLU A 39 4.32 13.92 -2.33
C GLU A 39 3.23 14.91 -1.96
N SER A 40 2.90 15.01 -0.68
CA SER A 40 1.99 16.04 -0.16
C SER A 40 2.65 17.41 -0.30
N LEU A 41 1.92 18.36 -0.89
CA LEU A 41 2.31 19.76 -1.02
C LEU A 41 1.09 20.62 -0.65
N ASP A 42 1.06 21.07 0.59
CA ASP A 42 -0.07 21.78 1.20
C ASP A 42 -1.40 21.01 1.02
N SER A 43 -2.38 21.62 0.34
CA SER A 43 -3.68 21.02 0.01
C SER A 43 -3.70 20.26 -1.32
N LYS A 44 -2.53 20.00 -1.91
CA LYS A 44 -2.36 19.34 -3.22
C LYS A 44 -1.30 18.24 -3.13
N TYR A 45 -1.11 17.55 -4.24
CA TYR A 45 -0.09 16.51 -4.37
C TYR A 45 0.81 16.79 -5.56
N LYS A 46 2.13 16.73 -5.36
CA LYS A 46 3.13 16.91 -6.41
C LYS A 46 3.60 15.57 -6.95
N CYS A 47 3.56 15.41 -8.27
CA CYS A 47 4.23 14.33 -8.96
C CYS A 47 5.57 14.82 -9.51
N ASN A 48 6.67 14.36 -8.93
CA ASN A 48 8.02 14.74 -9.37
C ASN A 48 8.35 14.18 -10.76
N SER A 49 7.80 13.02 -11.14
CA SER A 49 8.03 12.43 -12.46
C SER A 49 7.28 13.10 -13.60
N CYS A 50 6.09 13.64 -13.35
CA CYS A 50 5.34 14.41 -14.36
C CYS A 50 5.59 15.92 -14.26
N ASN A 51 6.32 16.36 -13.23
CA ASN A 51 6.47 17.74 -12.82
C ASN A 51 5.12 18.49 -12.66
N SER A 52 4.03 17.79 -12.35
CA SER A 52 2.67 18.35 -12.26
C SER A 52 2.09 18.22 -10.84
N THR A 53 1.08 19.03 -10.54
CA THR A 53 0.29 18.91 -9.31
C THR A 53 -1.06 18.27 -9.62
N THR A 54 -1.61 17.52 -8.66
CA THR A 54 -2.95 16.94 -8.73
C THR A 54 -3.67 17.14 -7.41
N THR A 55 -4.99 17.29 -7.47
CA THR A 55 -5.88 17.27 -6.30
C THR A 55 -6.55 15.91 -6.10
N ASN A 56 -6.44 15.00 -7.08
CA ASN A 56 -7.11 13.71 -7.07
C ASN A 56 -6.12 12.56 -7.30
N PRO A 57 -5.22 12.28 -6.34
CA PRO A 57 -4.32 11.15 -6.44
C PRO A 57 -5.06 9.82 -6.25
N THR A 58 -4.48 8.72 -6.75
CA THR A 58 -5.04 7.38 -6.55
C THR A 58 -4.38 6.71 -5.35
N PRO A 59 -5.13 6.30 -4.30
CA PRO A 59 -4.55 5.59 -3.17
C PRO A 59 -4.22 4.12 -3.50
N ARG A 60 -3.14 3.59 -2.91
CA ARG A 60 -2.68 2.19 -3.03
C ARG A 60 -2.24 1.63 -1.69
N PHE A 61 -2.47 0.33 -1.48
CA PHE A 61 -2.04 -0.36 -0.27
C PHE A 61 -0.53 -0.31 -0.13
N ARG A 62 -0.07 -0.10 1.10
CA ARG A 62 1.33 -0.20 1.52
C ARG A 62 1.40 -1.13 2.71
N LEU A 63 1.00 -2.37 2.51
CA LEU A 63 0.93 -3.31 3.61
C LEU A 63 2.27 -4.03 3.74
N GLN A 64 2.80 -4.00 4.95
CA GLN A 64 3.89 -4.87 5.35
C GLN A 64 3.24 -5.99 6.15
N LEU A 65 3.48 -7.21 5.73
CA LEU A 65 2.87 -8.40 6.31
C LEU A 65 3.94 -9.29 6.91
N GLN A 66 3.63 -9.89 8.05
CA GLN A 66 4.27 -11.12 8.47
C GLN A 66 3.39 -12.28 8.02
N VAL A 67 3.97 -13.24 7.33
CA VAL A 67 3.29 -14.46 6.90
C VAL A 67 4.05 -15.68 7.40
N ASP A 68 3.30 -16.63 7.93
CA ASP A 68 3.83 -17.85 8.53
C ASP A 68 3.26 -19.08 7.80
N ASP A 69 4.11 -20.07 7.56
CA ASP A 69 3.72 -21.42 7.18
C ASP A 69 4.31 -22.46 8.14
N LEU A 70 4.19 -23.75 7.82
CA LEU A 70 4.68 -24.82 8.69
C LEU A 70 6.23 -24.84 8.83
N THR A 71 6.94 -24.17 7.92
CA THR A 71 8.40 -24.18 7.84
C THR A 71 9.03 -22.92 8.42
N GLY A 72 8.27 -21.82 8.51
CA GLY A 72 8.72 -20.63 9.20
C GLY A 72 7.94 -19.37 8.86
N THR A 73 8.60 -18.23 9.11
CA THR A 73 8.06 -16.88 8.98
C THR A 73 8.81 -16.11 7.90
N THR A 74 8.09 -15.35 7.09
CA THR A 74 8.68 -14.36 6.18
C THR A 74 7.93 -13.04 6.21
N PHE A 75 8.60 -11.98 5.74
CA PHE A 75 8.04 -10.62 5.66
C PHE A 75 7.81 -10.25 4.21
N GLU A 76 6.59 -9.86 3.89
CA GLU A 76 6.18 -9.47 2.53
C GLU A 76 5.79 -8.00 2.49
N ARG A 77 6.19 -7.31 1.43
CA ARG A 77 5.85 -5.91 1.15
C ARG A 77 4.97 -5.85 -0.09
N GLU A 78 3.71 -6.19 0.10
CA GLU A 78 2.74 -6.18 -0.98
C GLU A 78 2.14 -4.78 -1.18
N THR A 79 2.09 -4.37 -2.45
CA THR A 79 1.42 -3.12 -2.87
C THR A 79 0.01 -3.37 -3.39
N GLN A 80 -0.35 -4.64 -3.62
CA GLN A 80 -1.64 -5.03 -4.15
C GLN A 80 -2.10 -6.37 -3.56
N ILE A 81 -2.77 -6.29 -2.42
CA ILE A 81 -3.49 -7.43 -1.83
C ILE A 81 -4.92 -7.40 -2.36
N LEU A 82 -5.46 -8.57 -2.71
CA LEU A 82 -6.89 -8.74 -2.97
C LEU A 82 -7.65 -8.67 -1.64
N LEU A 83 -7.94 -7.45 -1.21
CA LEU A 83 -8.83 -7.19 -0.09
C LEU A 83 -10.25 -6.97 -0.62
N PRO A 84 -11.28 -7.31 0.18
CA PRO A 84 -12.67 -7.09 -0.21
C PRO A 84 -13.04 -5.61 -0.35
N HIS A 85 -12.27 -4.72 0.30
CA HIS A 85 -12.45 -3.28 0.26
C HIS A 85 -11.28 -2.61 -0.45
N SER A 86 -11.58 -1.57 -1.22
CA SER A 86 -10.60 -0.66 -1.79
C SER A 86 -9.95 0.20 -0.71
N VAL A 87 -8.74 0.70 -1.02
CA VAL A 87 -8.03 1.65 -0.15
C VAL A 87 -8.87 2.89 0.12
N GLN A 88 -9.60 3.39 -0.88
CA GLN A 88 -10.43 4.58 -0.74
C GLN A 88 -11.59 4.37 0.24
N GLU A 89 -12.23 3.20 0.21
CA GLU A 89 -13.30 2.87 1.17
C GLU A 89 -12.78 2.82 2.59
N LEU A 90 -11.62 2.20 2.81
CA LEU A 90 -10.99 2.13 4.13
C LEU A 90 -10.55 3.51 4.65
N ILE A 91 -10.01 4.39 3.78
CA ILE A 91 -9.71 5.79 4.14
C ILE A 91 -11.00 6.51 4.57
N ASN A 92 -12.09 6.33 3.84
CA ASN A 92 -13.36 6.96 4.16
C ASN A 92 -13.92 6.47 5.51
N ILE A 93 -13.73 5.19 5.85
CA ILE A 93 -14.10 4.63 7.15
C ILE A 93 -13.24 5.27 8.26
N GLU A 94 -11.92 5.35 8.07
CA GLU A 94 -11.00 5.97 9.03
C GLU A 94 -11.38 7.44 9.32
N LEU A 95 -11.67 8.22 8.29
CA LEU A 95 -12.11 9.61 8.44
C LEU A 95 -13.43 9.73 9.21
N LYS A 96 -14.40 8.83 8.96
CA LYS A 96 -15.67 8.80 9.69
C LYS A 96 -15.46 8.49 11.16
N VAL A 97 -14.68 7.44 11.48
CA VAL A 97 -14.37 7.05 12.85
C VAL A 97 -13.69 8.21 13.59
N ASN A 98 -12.69 8.83 12.97
CA ASN A 98 -11.98 9.96 13.57
C ASN A 98 -12.93 11.14 13.83
N SER A 99 -13.81 11.47 12.88
CA SER A 99 -14.77 12.57 13.08
C SER A 99 -15.72 12.34 14.26
N ILE A 100 -16.13 11.10 14.51
CA ILE A 100 -16.98 10.73 15.65
C ILE A 100 -16.20 10.84 16.96
N ILE A 101 -14.95 10.37 16.99
CA ILE A 101 -14.08 10.48 18.18
C ILE A 101 -13.90 11.95 18.59
N TYR A 102 -13.64 12.84 17.62
CA TYR A 102 -13.51 14.26 17.91
C TYR A 102 -14.80 14.88 18.48
N LEU A 103 -15.98 14.41 18.06
CA LEU A 103 -17.27 14.88 18.60
C LEU A 103 -17.59 14.30 19.99
N CYS A 104 -17.04 13.13 20.36
CA CYS A 104 -17.25 12.53 21.68
C CYS A 104 -16.29 13.05 22.76
N HIS A 105 -15.22 13.76 22.37
CA HIS A 105 -14.25 14.35 23.29
C HIS A 105 -14.40 15.87 23.49
N THR A 106 -15.45 16.47 22.92
CA THR A 106 -15.92 17.85 23.18
C THR A 106 -17.21 17.82 23.98
#